data_AF-A0A4R2JB69-F1
#
_entry.id   AF-A0A4R2JB69-F1
#
_cell.length_a   1.000
_cell.length_b   1.000
_cell.length_c   1.000
_cell.angle_alpha   90.00
_cell.angle_beta   90.00
_cell.angle_gamma   90.00
#
_symmetry.space_group_name_H-M   'P 1'
#
loop_
_entity.id
_entity.type
_entity.pdbx_description
1 polymer ?
#
loop_
_entity_poly.entity_id
_entity_poly.type
_entity_poly.pdbx_seq_one_letter_code
_entity_poly.pdbx_strand_id
1 'polypeptide(L)' 'MFLKITKAGGYEYAKIVHNYRENGKIKQKVLLNLGRIDELKNDPI' A
#
# COMPACT_ATOMS: atom_id res chain seq x y z
N MET A 1 1.17 1.61 -11.30
CA MET A 1 0.51 1.12 -10.06
C MET A 1 1.44 0.08 -9.47
N PHE A 2 1.61 0.04 -8.15
CA PHE A 2 2.53 -0.90 -7.49
C PHE A 2 2.08 -1.21 -6.06
N LEU A 3 2.54 -2.35 -5.53
CA LEU A 3 2.36 -2.72 -4.14
C LEU A 3 3.42 -2.01 -3.28
N LYS A 4 2.98 -1.28 -2.26
CA LYS A 4 3.85 -0.58 -1.30
C LYS A 4 3.65 -1.20 0.08
N ILE A 5 4.75 -1.59 0.72
CA ILE A 5 4.76 -1.99 2.13
C ILE A 5 5.11 -0.78 2.99
N THR A 6 4.31 -0.51 4.02
CA THR A 6 4.56 0.58 4.97
C THR A 6 4.54 0.08 6.40
N LYS A 7 5.47 0.56 7.23
CA LYS A 7 5.54 0.26 8.67
C LYS A 7 4.79 1.31 9.47
N ALA A 8 3.88 0.90 10.35
CA ALA A 8 3.16 1.79 11.26
C ALA A 8 2.81 1.04 12.55
N GLY A 9 3.12 1.64 13.71
CA GLY A 9 2.77 1.07 15.01
C GLY A 9 3.34 -0.31 15.28
N GLY A 10 4.51 -0.64 14.73
CA GLY A 10 5.14 -1.97 14.86
C GLY A 10 4.68 -3.02 13.84
N TYR A 11 3.69 -2.70 13.00
CA TYR A 11 3.15 -3.62 11.99
C TYR A 11 3.48 -3.19 10.56
N GLU A 12 3.41 -4.14 9.63
CA GLU A 12 3.60 -3.92 8.21
C GLU A 12 2.25 -4.00 7.47
N TYR A 13 2.02 -3.06 6.55
CA TYR A 13 0.77 -2.97 5.79
C TYR A 13 1.04 -2.99 4.30
N ALA A 14 0.24 -3.75 3.56
CA ALA A 14 0.28 -3.82 2.11
C ALA A 14 -0.71 -2.82 1.49
N LYS A 15 -0.25 -1.96 0.58
CA LYS A 15 -1.07 -0.91 -0.05
C LYS A 15 -0.91 -0.90 -1.56
N ILE A 16 -2.00 -0.72 -2.29
CA ILE A 16 -1.96 -0.46 -3.74
C ILE A 16 -1.81 1.04 -3.95
N VAL A 17 -0.71 1.43 -4.59
CA VAL A 17 -0.38 2.83 -4.86
C VAL A 17 -0.38 3.09 -6.36
N HIS A 18 -0.99 4.21 -6.74
CA HIS A 18 -0.99 4.70 -8.10
C HIS A 18 -0.18 5.99 -8.19
N ASN A 19 0.71 6.05 -9.18
CA ASN A 19 1.45 7.26 -9.52
C ASN A 19 0.68 7.98 -10.62
N TYR A 20 0.44 9.28 -10.44
CA TYR A 20 -0.21 10.12 -11.42
C TYR A 20 0.55 11.44 -11.54
N ARG A 21 0.36 12.14 -12.66
CA ARG A 21 0.91 13.47 -12.86
C ARG A 21 -0.18 14.51 -12.61
N GLU A 22 0.16 15.53 -11.84
CA GLU A 22 -0.69 16.69 -11.58
C GLU A 22 0.19 17.94 -11.66
N ASN A 23 -0.17 18.87 -12.55
CA ASN A 23 0.58 20.11 -12.80
C ASN A 23 2.08 19.89 -13.04
N GLY A 24 2.41 18.91 -13.88
CA GLY A 24 3.79 18.55 -14.23
C GLY A 24 4.57 17.80 -13.14
N LYS A 25 4.01 17.61 -11.95
CA LYS A 25 4.65 16.88 -10.85
C LYS A 25 4.11 15.45 -10.75
N ILE A 26 4.98 14.48 -10.48
CA ILE A 26 4.56 13.10 -10.19
C ILE A 26 4.13 13.04 -8.72
N LYS A 27 2.90 12.60 -8.49
CA LYS A 27 2.31 12.39 -7.17
C LYS A 27 1.94 10.92 -6.97
N GLN A 28 1.82 10.51 -5.72
CA GLN A 28 1.39 9.17 -5.32
C GLN A 28 0.02 9.26 -4.64
N LYS A 29 -0.90 8.37 -5.01
CA LYS A 29 -2.19 8.18 -4.33
C LYS A 29 -2.31 6.73 -3.88
N VAL A 30 -2.65 6.53 -2.61
CA VAL A 30 -3.05 5.21 -2.12
C VAL A 30 -4.46 4.95 -2.62
N LEU A 31 -4.63 3.88 -3.40
CA LEU A 31 -5.94 3.47 -3.90
C LEU A 31 -6.65 2.54 -2.92
N LEU A 32 -5.90 1.61 -2.33
CA LEU A 32 -6.42 0.61 -1.39
C LEU A 32 -5.37 0.25 -0.35
N ASN A 33 -5.81 0.06 0.89
CA ASN A 33 -5.03 -0.61 1.93
C ASN A 33 -5.53 -2.05 2.01
N LEU A 34 -4.66 -3.01 1.71
CA LEU A 34 -4.97 -4.44 1.73
C LEU A 34 -4.96 -5.01 3.15
N GLY A 35 -4.49 -4.25 4.14
CA GLY A 35 -4.44 -4.67 5.53
C GLY A 35 -3.04 -5.05 5.98
N ARG A 36 -2.98 -5.67 7.17
CA ARG A 36 -1.74 -6.03 7.86
C ARG A 36 -1.15 -7.30 7.25
N ILE A 37 0.14 -7.29 6.96
CA ILE A 37 0.80 -8.40 6.25
C ILE A 37 0.79 -9.68 7.06
N ASP A 38 0.96 -9.59 8.38
CA ASP A 38 0.93 -10.75 9.28
C ASP A 38 -0.44 -11.44 9.27
N GLU A 39 -1.53 -10.68 9.16
CA GLU A 39 -2.89 -11.22 9.06
C GLU A 39 -3.10 -11.88 7.69
N LEU A 40 -2.67 -11.20 6.62
CA LEU A 40 -2.75 -11.72 5.25
C LEU A 40 -1.92 -13.00 5.04
N LYS A 41 -0.82 -13.17 5.76
CA LYS A 41 0.00 -14.40 5.70
C LYS A 41 -0.61 -15.57 6.46
N ASN A 42 -1.45 -15.29 7.46
CA ASN A 42 -2.14 -16.30 8.24
C ASN A 42 -3.52 -16.65 7.68
N ASP A 43 -3.97 -15.95 6.63
CA ASP A 43 -5.22 -16.27 5.95
C ASP A 43 -5.04 -17.56 5.12
N PRO A 44 -5.76 -18.65 5.45
CA PRO A 44 -5.74 -19.86 4.65
C PRO A 44 -6.59 -19.60 3.39
N ILE A 45 -5.96 -19.05 2.35
CA ILE A 45 -6.50 -19.03 0.99
C ILE A 45 -6.80 -20.45 0.51
#